data_AF-A0A946M9Y1-F1
#
_entry.id   AF-A0A946M9Y1-F1
#
_cell.length_a   1.000
_cell.length_b   1.000
_cell.length_c   1.000
_cell.angle_alpha   90.00
_cell.angle_beta   90.00
_cell.angle_gamma   90.00
#
_symmetry.space_group_name_H-M   'P 1'
#
loop_
_entity.id
_entity.type
_entity.pdbx_description
1 polymer ?
#
loop_
_entity_poly.entity_id
_entity_poly.type
_entity_poly.pdbx_seq_one_letter_code
_entity_poly.pdbx_strand_id
1 'polypeptide(L)'
;NVSIVIRSLIAARKAKIIKLTFLEAMAIDRAGRNVLESVQFSVYPKVIDCPSPNSGKQTLDAVARDGIQLRVKARVTVRSNLQQLIGGASEETIMARVGEGIVSAIGSVDTYSKVLENPDLISRQVLAKNLDSQTAFEIVSIDIADIDVGTNIGARLQADQAEADTRVARARAEGRRAMAVAAEQEQIAAIVESEAELVKAEATVPESISTALNSGRLSIMDYYRIRNIQADTKMRTSFSTTVTDHTAYEDGDN
;
A
#
# COMPACT_ATOMS: atom_id res chain seq x y z
N ASN A 1 42.30 38.28 12.42
CA ASN A 1 40.96 38.34 13.07
C ASN A 1 40.58 39.74 13.56
N VAL A 2 41.45 40.49 14.26
CA VAL A 2 41.12 41.85 14.75
C VAL A 2 40.62 42.80 13.64
N SER A 3 41.21 42.75 12.44
CA SER A 3 40.76 43.55 11.28
C SER A 3 39.34 43.22 10.81
N ILE A 4 38.94 41.94 10.88
CA ILE A 4 37.61 41.47 10.48
C ILE A 4 36.57 41.98 11.50
N VAL A 5 36.87 41.87 12.80
CA VAL A 5 36.02 42.36 13.89
C VAL A 5 35.83 43.88 13.82
N ILE A 6 36.89 44.64 13.56
CA ILE A 6 36.77 46.11 13.43
C ILE A 6 35.94 46.48 12.20
N ARG A 7 36.18 45.81 11.05
CA ARG A 7 35.40 46.05 9.83
C ARG A 7 33.92 45.70 9.99
N SER A 8 33.60 44.60 10.68
CA SER A 8 32.22 44.19 10.93
C SER A 8 31.49 45.19 11.86
N LEU A 9 32.17 45.71 12.89
CA LEU A 9 31.63 46.76 13.76
C LEU A 9 31.37 48.07 13.01
N ILE A 10 32.29 48.48 12.13
CA ILE A 10 32.10 49.66 11.28
C ILE A 10 30.91 49.46 10.34
N ALA A 11 30.80 48.29 9.70
CA ALA A 11 29.71 47.96 8.80
C ALA A 11 28.35 47.97 9.54
N ALA A 12 28.27 47.31 10.70
CA ALA A 12 27.07 47.27 11.53
C ALA A 12 26.63 48.68 11.97
N ARG A 13 27.59 49.51 12.41
CA ARG A 13 27.32 50.89 12.84
C ARG A 13 26.89 51.80 11.70
N LYS A 14 27.44 51.62 10.50
CA LYS A 14 27.00 52.34 9.28
C LYS A 14 25.60 51.92 8.85
N ALA A 15 25.24 50.65 9.01
CA ALA A 15 23.94 50.12 8.65
C ALA A 15 22.80 50.59 9.57
N LYS A 16 23.09 51.12 10.77
CA LYS A 16 22.14 51.65 11.79
C LYS A 16 21.06 50.68 12.31
N ILE A 17 20.83 49.56 11.64
CA ILE A 17 19.77 48.59 11.94
C ILE A 17 20.24 47.55 12.99
N ILE A 18 21.56 47.38 13.15
CA ILE A 18 22.16 46.28 13.91
C ILE A 18 22.90 46.84 15.14
N LYS A 19 22.58 46.30 16.31
CA LYS A 19 23.37 46.50 17.54
C LYS A 19 24.35 45.33 17.67
N LEU A 20 25.62 45.57 17.31
CA LEU A 20 26.70 44.60 17.49
C LEU A 20 27.76 45.18 18.43
N THR A 21 27.98 44.51 19.55
CA THR A 21 28.98 44.87 20.55
C THR A 21 30.33 44.23 20.21
N PHE A 22 31.43 44.85 20.64
CA PHE A 22 32.77 44.29 20.44
C PHE A 22 32.91 42.86 21.02
N LEU A 23 32.31 42.61 22.18
CA LEU A 23 32.31 41.28 22.81
C LEU A 23 31.57 40.24 21.98
N GLU A 24 30.41 40.58 21.41
CA GLU A 24 29.62 39.70 20.55
C GLU A 24 30.37 39.40 19.26
N ALA A 25 30.96 40.42 18.63
CA ALA A 25 31.77 40.26 17.43
C ALA A 25 32.99 39.36 17.68
N MET A 26 33.68 39.50 18.83
CA MET A 26 34.76 38.59 19.20
C MET A 26 34.27 37.18 19.50
N ALA A 27 33.11 37.01 20.13
CA ALA A 27 32.56 35.70 20.44
C ALA A 27 32.21 34.93 19.16
N ILE A 28 31.64 35.61 18.15
CA ILE A 28 31.33 35.02 16.84
C ILE A 28 32.63 34.62 16.11
N ASP A 29 33.64 35.49 16.08
CA ASP A 29 34.95 35.20 15.45
C ASP A 29 35.64 34.01 16.13
N ARG A 30 35.61 33.96 17.47
CA ARG A 30 36.17 32.87 18.26
C ARG A 30 35.42 31.54 18.05
N ALA A 31 34.13 31.59 17.73
CA ALA A 31 33.35 30.42 17.33
C ALA A 31 33.69 29.93 15.90
N GLY A 32 34.62 30.58 15.20
CA GLY A 32 35.04 30.20 13.85
C GLY A 32 34.07 30.63 12.75
N ARG A 33 33.12 31.53 13.05
CA ARG A 33 32.15 32.07 12.08
C ARG A 33 32.63 33.43 11.56
N ASN A 34 32.38 33.70 10.28
CA ASN A 34 32.75 34.97 9.67
C ASN A 34 31.77 36.09 10.07
N VAL A 35 32.19 36.91 11.03
CA VAL A 35 31.38 38.04 11.56
C VAL A 35 31.05 39.06 10.47
N LEU A 36 32.00 39.35 9.58
CA LEU A 36 31.83 40.38 8.55
C LEU A 36 30.78 39.97 7.54
N GLU A 37 30.85 38.72 7.08
CA GLU A 37 29.86 38.15 6.16
C GLU A 37 28.47 38.09 6.80
N SER A 38 28.39 37.69 8.08
CA SER A 38 27.12 37.66 8.81
C SER A 38 26.48 39.04 8.95
N VAL A 39 27.28 40.09 9.19
CA VAL A 39 26.78 41.48 9.21
C VAL A 39 26.34 41.92 7.81
N GLN A 40 27.08 41.56 6.76
CA GLN A 40 26.70 41.87 5.38
C GLN A 40 25.39 41.19 4.98
N PHE A 41 25.22 39.91 5.30
CA PHE A 41 23.98 39.15 5.05
C PHE A 41 22.81 39.64 5.89
N SER A 42 23.07 40.25 7.05
CA SER A 42 22.03 40.91 7.84
C SER A 42 21.48 42.16 7.13
N VAL A 43 22.33 42.90 6.42
CA VAL A 43 21.95 44.11 5.65
C VAL A 43 21.38 43.75 4.28
N TYR A 44 22.01 42.81 3.57
CA TYR A 44 21.64 42.34 2.26
C TYR A 44 21.28 40.85 2.34
N PRO A 45 19.99 40.50 2.43
CA PRO A 45 19.54 39.12 2.51
C PRO A 45 20.07 38.29 1.34
N LYS A 46 20.37 37.02 1.62
CA LYS A 46 20.85 36.05 0.62
C LYS A 46 19.68 35.20 0.17
N VAL A 47 19.60 34.94 -1.14
CA VAL A 47 18.63 34.01 -1.72
C VAL A 47 19.27 32.63 -1.83
N ILE A 48 18.58 31.63 -1.32
CA ILE A 48 19.00 30.22 -1.33
C ILE A 48 17.91 29.40 -2.02
N ASP A 49 18.30 28.57 -2.98
CA ASP A 49 17.38 27.66 -3.65
C ASP A 49 17.11 26.41 -2.79
N CYS A 50 15.85 26.00 -2.72
CA CYS A 50 15.36 24.79 -2.07
C CYS A 50 14.61 23.93 -3.10
N PRO A 51 15.10 22.73 -3.46
CA PRO A 51 16.25 22.01 -2.89
C PRO A 51 17.61 22.60 -3.30
N SER A 52 18.65 22.38 -2.49
CA SER A 52 20.00 22.83 -2.81
C SER A 52 20.49 22.21 -4.13
N PRO A 53 21.15 22.96 -5.02
CA PRO A 53 21.73 22.43 -6.26
C PRO A 53 22.69 21.26 -6.04
N ASN A 54 23.31 21.19 -4.87
CA ASN A 54 24.29 20.16 -4.50
C ASN A 54 23.63 18.87 -3.98
N SER A 55 22.33 18.87 -3.72
CA SER A 55 21.61 17.75 -3.09
C SER A 55 21.26 16.62 -4.07
N GLY A 56 21.60 16.75 -5.36
CA GLY A 56 21.27 15.78 -6.42
C GLY A 56 19.79 15.76 -6.83
N LYS A 57 18.88 16.29 -6.02
CA LYS A 57 17.46 16.51 -6.35
C LYS A 57 17.24 17.93 -6.86
N GLN A 58 16.56 18.07 -7.99
CA GLN A 58 16.26 19.38 -8.60
C GLN A 58 14.93 19.98 -8.13
N THR A 59 14.03 19.16 -7.58
CA THR A 59 12.69 19.56 -7.13
C THR A 59 12.34 18.94 -5.78
N LEU A 60 11.48 19.62 -5.04
CA LEU A 60 10.76 19.08 -3.89
C LEU A 60 9.51 18.37 -4.40
N ASP A 61 9.44 17.07 -4.19
CA ASP A 61 8.33 16.26 -4.64
C ASP A 61 7.34 16.04 -3.49
N ALA A 62 6.08 16.36 -3.72
CA ALA A 62 4.99 16.16 -2.77
C ALA A 62 3.73 15.65 -3.48
N VAL A 63 2.82 15.03 -2.74
CA VAL A 63 1.57 14.49 -3.27
C VAL A 63 0.41 15.18 -2.57
N ALA A 64 -0.51 15.76 -3.34
CA ALA A 64 -1.74 16.33 -2.80
C ALA A 64 -2.74 15.22 -2.43
N ARG A 65 -3.81 15.56 -1.69
CA ARG A 65 -4.79 14.55 -1.22
C ARG A 65 -5.54 13.83 -2.35
N ASP A 66 -5.64 14.44 -3.51
CA ASP A 66 -6.19 13.86 -4.73
C ASP A 66 -5.26 12.84 -5.41
N GLY A 67 -4.06 12.62 -4.85
CA GLY A 67 -3.09 11.65 -5.35
C GLY A 67 -2.22 12.15 -6.50
N ILE A 68 -2.27 13.45 -6.82
CA ILE A 68 -1.43 14.05 -7.87
C ILE A 68 -0.11 14.53 -7.27
N GLN A 69 0.99 14.13 -7.90
CA GLN A 69 2.32 14.59 -7.54
C GLN A 69 2.55 16.01 -8.04
N LEU A 70 3.11 16.88 -7.20
CA LEU A 70 3.62 18.20 -7.56
C LEU A 70 5.12 18.23 -7.30
N ARG A 71 5.86 18.81 -8.25
CA ARG A 71 7.31 19.03 -8.16
C ARG A 71 7.53 20.53 -8.06
N VAL A 72 8.08 20.98 -6.94
CA VAL A 72 8.16 22.40 -6.60
C VAL A 72 9.61 22.83 -6.41
N LYS A 73 9.95 24.01 -6.91
CA LYS A 73 11.20 24.70 -6.57
C LYS A 73 10.88 25.98 -5.82
N ALA A 74 11.54 26.18 -4.69
CA ALA A 74 11.36 27.37 -3.87
C ALA A 74 12.67 28.15 -3.74
N ARG A 75 12.55 29.46 -3.61
CA ARG A 75 13.63 30.39 -3.25
C ARG A 75 13.35 30.93 -1.87
N VAL A 76 14.31 30.73 -0.98
CA VAL A 76 14.23 31.19 0.40
C VAL A 76 15.15 32.38 0.55
N THR A 77 14.59 33.53 0.89
CA THR A 77 15.36 34.72 1.23
C THR A 77 15.64 34.71 2.72
N VAL A 78 16.91 34.56 3.11
CA VAL A 78 17.33 34.51 4.50
C VAL A 78 18.20 35.71 4.87
N ARG A 79 18.07 36.14 6.13
CA ARG A 79 18.91 37.15 6.77
C ARG A 79 19.66 36.53 7.93
N SER A 80 20.90 36.93 8.20
CA SER A 80 21.61 36.42 9.40
C SER A 80 21.03 37.01 10.69
N ASN A 81 20.76 36.12 11.67
CA ASN A 81 20.38 36.50 13.02
C ASN A 81 21.63 36.50 13.91
N LEU A 82 22.17 37.70 14.17
CA LEU A 82 23.41 37.88 14.92
C LEU A 82 23.33 37.41 16.38
N GLN A 83 22.14 37.37 16.98
CA GLN A 83 21.95 36.94 18.37
C GLN A 83 22.04 35.42 18.53
N GLN A 84 21.59 34.67 17.51
CA GLN A 84 21.58 33.20 17.51
C GLN A 84 22.67 32.60 16.60
N LEU A 85 23.61 33.42 16.14
CA LEU A 85 24.69 32.99 15.25
C LEU A 85 25.66 32.00 15.92
N ILE A 86 25.77 32.06 17.25
CA ILE A 86 26.58 31.13 18.05
C ILE A 86 25.66 30.01 18.56
N GLY A 87 25.89 28.79 18.08
CA GLY A 87 25.11 27.60 18.48
C GLY A 87 23.81 27.39 17.71
N GLY A 88 23.39 28.34 16.86
CA GLY A 88 22.26 28.17 15.95
C GLY A 88 22.54 27.19 14.81
N ALA A 89 21.47 26.57 14.31
CA ALA A 89 21.55 25.66 13.17
C ALA A 89 21.99 26.37 11.87
N SER A 90 22.64 25.63 10.97
CA SER A 90 23.18 26.13 9.70
C SER A 90 22.12 26.32 8.61
N GLU A 91 22.51 26.90 7.47
CA GLU A 91 21.65 27.07 6.28
C GLU A 91 21.01 25.73 5.84
N GLU A 92 21.75 24.62 5.95
CA GLU A 92 21.28 23.28 5.61
C GLU A 92 20.06 22.84 6.42
N THR A 93 20.05 23.13 7.72
CA THR A 93 18.91 22.79 8.58
C THR A 93 17.67 23.60 8.23
N ILE A 94 17.85 24.88 7.87
CA ILE A 94 16.74 25.74 7.43
C ILE A 94 16.18 25.23 6.10
N MET A 95 17.04 24.90 5.14
CA MET A 95 16.60 24.32 3.88
C MET A 95 15.82 23.01 4.07
N ALA A 96 16.27 22.14 4.97
CA ALA A 96 15.57 20.90 5.29
C ALA A 96 14.19 21.16 5.91
N ARG A 97 14.09 22.06 6.89
CA ARG A 97 12.83 22.44 7.55
C ARG A 97 11.86 23.12 6.59
N VAL A 98 12.35 24.02 5.74
CA VAL A 98 11.53 24.66 4.70
C VAL A 98 11.06 23.64 3.68
N GLY A 99 11.93 22.71 3.26
CA GLY A 99 11.57 21.60 2.39
C GLY A 99 10.46 20.73 2.98
N GLU A 100 10.60 20.30 4.24
CA GLU A 100 9.55 19.57 4.98
C GLU A 100 8.26 20.39 5.09
N GLY A 101 8.39 21.68 5.40
CA GLY A 101 7.28 22.61 5.47
C GLY A 101 6.48 22.65 4.18
N ILE A 102 7.16 22.77 3.03
CA ILE A 102 6.55 22.82 1.69
C ILE A 102 5.86 21.50 1.37
N VAL A 103 6.54 20.36 1.59
CA VAL A 103 5.96 19.03 1.35
C VAL A 103 4.70 18.82 2.19
N SER A 104 4.73 19.22 3.47
CA SER A 104 3.59 19.15 4.37
C SER A 104 2.45 20.09 3.96
N ALA A 105 2.77 21.30 3.47
CA ALA A 105 1.77 22.24 2.98
C ALA A 105 1.01 21.65 1.78
N ILE A 106 1.73 21.13 0.78
CA ILE A 106 1.14 20.50 -0.41
C ILE A 106 0.26 19.30 -0.03
N GLY A 107 0.75 18.42 0.87
CA GLY A 107 -0.01 17.26 1.32
C GLY A 107 -1.26 17.59 2.14
N SER A 108 -1.38 18.82 2.65
CA SER A 108 -2.56 19.27 3.38
C SER A 108 -3.68 19.79 2.47
N VAL A 109 -3.39 20.05 1.20
CA VAL A 109 -4.36 20.60 0.23
C VAL A 109 -5.21 19.49 -0.36
N ASP A 110 -6.51 19.74 -0.50
CA ASP A 110 -7.47 18.76 -1.04
C ASP A 110 -7.23 18.44 -2.52
N THR A 111 -6.86 19.46 -3.30
CA THR A 111 -6.73 19.35 -4.76
C THR A 111 -5.50 20.11 -5.25
N TYR A 112 -4.74 19.52 -6.16
CA TYR A 112 -3.55 20.12 -6.77
C TYR A 112 -3.87 21.45 -7.48
N SER A 113 -5.07 21.60 -8.04
CA SER A 113 -5.51 22.83 -8.71
C SER A 113 -5.47 24.05 -7.78
N LYS A 114 -5.80 23.90 -6.49
CA LYS A 114 -5.74 25.00 -5.52
C LYS A 114 -4.32 25.55 -5.38
N VAL A 115 -3.31 24.68 -5.46
CA VAL A 115 -1.89 25.05 -5.40
C VAL A 115 -1.48 25.79 -6.66
N LEU A 116 -1.98 25.38 -7.83
CA LEU A 116 -1.71 26.04 -9.11
C LEU A 116 -2.41 27.40 -9.23
N GLU A 117 -3.62 27.53 -8.70
CA GLU A 117 -4.36 28.80 -8.67
C GLU A 117 -3.69 29.84 -7.79
N ASN A 118 -3.11 29.42 -6.67
CA ASN A 118 -2.46 30.33 -5.72
C ASN A 118 -1.23 29.68 -5.05
N PRO A 119 -0.03 29.80 -5.65
CA PRO A 119 1.19 29.23 -5.10
C PRO A 119 1.61 29.86 -3.76
N ASP A 120 1.16 31.08 -3.46
CA ASP A 120 1.42 31.78 -2.20
C ASP A 120 0.70 31.15 -0.99
N LEU A 121 -0.21 30.19 -1.22
CA LEU A 121 -0.77 29.38 -0.15
C LEU A 121 0.31 28.56 0.55
N ILE A 122 1.26 28.00 -0.23
CA ILE A 122 2.37 27.21 0.32
C ILE A 122 3.23 28.11 1.21
N SER A 123 3.69 29.25 0.69
CA SER A 123 4.61 30.13 1.42
C SER A 123 4.01 30.62 2.74
N ARG A 124 2.73 31.03 2.75
CA ARG A 124 2.03 31.45 3.97
C ARG A 124 1.92 30.34 5.01
N GLN A 125 1.57 29.12 4.58
CA GLN A 125 1.41 27.99 5.48
C GLN A 125 2.75 27.53 6.07
N VAL A 126 3.83 27.66 5.30
CA VAL A 126 5.20 27.34 5.72
C VAL A 126 5.74 28.40 6.69
N LEU A 127 5.54 29.69 6.40
CA LEU A 127 5.94 30.79 7.28
C LEU A 127 5.21 30.74 8.63
N ALA A 128 3.96 30.29 8.66
CA ALA A 128 3.19 30.13 9.90
C ALA A 128 3.80 29.13 10.91
N LYS A 129 4.71 28.25 10.47
CA LYS A 129 5.34 27.21 11.30
C LYS A 129 6.60 27.68 12.05
N ASN A 130 7.03 28.93 11.92
CA ASN A 130 8.22 29.50 12.62
C ASN A 130 9.47 28.60 12.51
N LEU A 131 9.82 28.24 11.27
CA LEU A 131 10.87 27.26 10.95
C LEU A 131 12.30 27.74 11.28
N ASP A 132 12.45 29.04 11.49
CA ASP A 132 13.67 29.76 11.84
C ASP A 132 13.99 29.75 13.35
N SER A 133 13.13 29.12 14.16
CA SER A 133 13.39 28.94 15.60
C SER A 133 14.71 28.21 15.88
N GLN A 134 15.56 28.83 16.71
CA GLN A 134 16.88 28.32 17.13
C GLN A 134 17.87 28.16 15.95
N THR A 135 17.77 29.00 14.94
CA THR A 135 18.66 28.96 13.78
C THR A 135 19.50 30.23 13.67
N ALA A 136 20.64 30.12 12.99
CA ALA A 136 21.54 31.25 12.77
C ALA A 136 21.01 32.28 11.77
N PHE A 137 19.87 32.01 11.14
CA PHE A 137 19.26 32.87 10.13
C PHE A 137 17.76 33.05 10.39
N GLU A 138 17.22 34.15 9.91
CA GLU A 138 15.82 34.51 9.94
C GLU A 138 15.28 34.42 8.51
N ILE A 139 14.09 33.85 8.34
CA ILE A 139 13.46 33.72 7.02
C ILE A 139 12.70 35.01 6.72
N VAL A 140 13.08 35.71 5.66
CA VAL A 140 12.42 36.95 5.22
C VAL A 140 11.24 36.63 4.30
N SER A 141 11.48 35.79 3.29
CA SER A 141 10.45 35.33 2.35
C SER A 141 10.73 33.91 1.88
N ILE A 142 9.66 33.24 1.48
CA ILE A 142 9.71 31.95 0.78
C ILE A 142 8.88 32.15 -0.48
N ASP A 143 9.55 32.15 -1.62
CA ASP A 143 8.94 32.40 -2.92
C ASP A 143 8.96 31.09 -3.72
N ILE A 144 7.83 30.72 -4.32
CA ILE A 144 7.77 29.53 -5.17
C ILE A 144 8.21 29.93 -6.58
N ALA A 145 9.33 29.38 -7.04
CA ALA A 145 9.93 29.71 -8.33
C ALA A 145 9.32 28.92 -9.49
N ASP A 146 8.92 27.67 -9.25
CA ASP A 146 8.46 26.74 -10.27
C ASP A 146 7.57 25.66 -9.66
N ILE A 147 6.48 25.29 -10.34
CA ILE A 147 5.56 24.21 -9.94
C ILE A 147 5.21 23.40 -11.17
N ASP A 148 5.65 22.15 -11.18
CA ASP A 148 5.32 21.18 -12.22
C ASP A 148 4.33 20.13 -11.69
N VAL A 149 3.37 19.77 -12.53
CA VAL A 149 2.50 18.62 -12.26
C VAL A 149 3.24 17.35 -12.69
N GLY A 150 3.34 16.40 -11.76
CA GLY A 150 3.95 15.09 -11.95
C GLY A 150 2.94 14.01 -12.31
N THR A 151 3.23 12.80 -11.86
CA THR A 151 2.40 11.62 -12.12
C THR A 151 1.20 11.59 -11.17
N ASN A 152 0.08 11.05 -11.65
CA ASN A 152 -1.05 10.72 -10.78
C ASN A 152 -0.74 9.40 -10.04
N ILE A 153 -0.21 9.53 -8.83
CA ILE A 153 0.15 8.39 -7.96
C ILE A 153 -1.13 7.71 -7.45
N GLY A 154 -2.18 8.47 -7.17
CA GLY A 154 -3.48 7.94 -6.72
C GLY A 154 -4.08 6.95 -7.72
N ALA A 155 -4.15 7.34 -9.00
CA ALA A 155 -4.66 6.48 -10.07
C ALA A 155 -3.79 5.22 -10.25
N ARG A 156 -2.46 5.36 -10.17
CA ARG A 156 -1.55 4.21 -10.25
C ARG A 156 -1.75 3.24 -9.10
N LEU A 157 -1.80 3.73 -7.87
CA LEU A 157 -2.04 2.89 -6.69
C LEU A 157 -3.41 2.20 -6.74
N GLN A 158 -4.44 2.88 -7.26
CA GLN A 158 -5.76 2.28 -7.46
C GLN A 158 -5.73 1.16 -8.51
N ALA A 159 -5.00 1.35 -9.62
CA ALA A 159 -4.82 0.32 -10.62
C ALA A 159 -4.05 -0.89 -10.06
N ASP A 160 -2.98 -0.64 -9.32
CA ASP A 160 -2.17 -1.69 -8.67
C ASP A 160 -3.01 -2.49 -7.65
N GLN A 161 -3.85 -1.79 -6.87
CA GLN A 161 -4.76 -2.43 -5.93
C GLN A 161 -5.82 -3.27 -6.65
N ALA A 162 -6.41 -2.75 -7.73
CA ALA A 162 -7.37 -3.49 -8.53
C ALA A 162 -6.74 -4.76 -9.15
N GLU A 163 -5.50 -4.67 -9.63
CA GLU A 163 -4.78 -5.84 -10.14
C GLU A 163 -4.53 -6.88 -9.03
N ALA A 164 -4.11 -6.44 -7.85
CA ALA A 164 -3.94 -7.32 -6.70
C ALA A 164 -5.26 -8.00 -6.31
N ASP A 165 -6.36 -7.27 -6.27
CA ASP A 165 -7.69 -7.79 -5.95
C ASP A 165 -8.16 -8.82 -6.98
N THR A 166 -7.94 -8.57 -8.28
CA THR A 166 -8.26 -9.56 -9.33
C THR A 166 -7.44 -10.83 -9.20
N ARG A 167 -6.15 -10.72 -8.80
CA ARG A 167 -5.27 -11.86 -8.57
C ARG A 167 -5.75 -12.71 -7.39
N VAL A 168 -6.14 -12.07 -6.29
CA VAL A 168 -6.73 -12.73 -5.12
C VAL A 168 -8.06 -13.39 -5.47
N ALA A 169 -8.92 -12.71 -6.23
CA ALA A 169 -10.19 -13.25 -6.68
C ALA A 169 -10.00 -14.49 -7.56
N ARG A 170 -9.04 -14.44 -8.50
CA ARG A 170 -8.67 -15.58 -9.35
C ARG A 170 -8.15 -16.76 -8.55
N ALA A 171 -7.25 -16.52 -7.60
CA ALA A 171 -6.72 -17.56 -6.71
C ALA A 171 -7.82 -18.21 -5.86
N ARG A 172 -8.77 -17.42 -5.33
CA ARG A 172 -9.93 -17.95 -4.59
C ARG A 172 -10.89 -18.75 -5.48
N ALA A 173 -11.07 -18.35 -6.74
CA ALA A 173 -11.89 -19.09 -7.69
C ALA A 173 -11.24 -20.44 -8.05
N GLU A 174 -9.93 -20.45 -8.24
CA GLU A 174 -9.16 -21.66 -8.50
C GLU A 174 -9.14 -22.60 -7.28
N GLY A 175 -8.94 -22.05 -6.08
CA GLY A 175 -9.07 -22.84 -4.83
C GLY A 175 -10.46 -23.45 -4.64
N ARG A 176 -11.54 -22.71 -4.98
CA ARG A 176 -12.90 -23.26 -4.97
C ARG A 176 -13.10 -24.38 -5.98
N ARG A 177 -12.54 -24.25 -7.18
CA ARG A 177 -12.58 -25.33 -8.18
C ARG A 177 -11.83 -26.57 -7.69
N ALA A 178 -10.63 -26.40 -7.13
CA ALA A 178 -9.85 -27.50 -6.58
C ALA A 178 -10.58 -28.21 -5.44
N MET A 179 -11.22 -27.45 -4.53
CA MET A 179 -12.04 -28.04 -3.46
C MET A 179 -13.28 -28.77 -3.98
N ALA A 180 -13.94 -28.25 -5.02
CA ALA A 180 -15.08 -28.93 -5.63
C ALA A 180 -14.68 -30.28 -6.26
N VAL A 181 -13.54 -30.31 -6.96
CA VAL A 181 -12.99 -31.55 -7.53
C VAL A 181 -12.61 -32.53 -6.41
N ALA A 182 -11.97 -32.06 -5.34
CA ALA A 182 -11.64 -32.91 -4.20
C ALA A 182 -12.91 -33.51 -3.54
N ALA A 183 -13.95 -32.71 -3.35
CA ALA A 183 -15.23 -33.18 -2.81
C ALA A 183 -15.92 -34.19 -3.73
N GLU A 184 -15.83 -34.02 -5.05
CA GLU A 184 -16.32 -35.00 -6.03
C GLU A 184 -15.57 -36.33 -5.91
N GLN A 185 -14.24 -36.29 -5.78
CA GLN A 185 -13.43 -37.50 -5.56
C GLN A 185 -13.75 -38.17 -4.22
N GLU A 186 -13.96 -37.41 -3.14
CA GLU A 186 -14.41 -37.96 -1.85
C GLU A 186 -15.77 -38.64 -1.97
N GLN A 187 -16.72 -38.07 -2.72
CA GLN A 187 -18.02 -38.70 -2.96
C GLN A 187 -17.90 -39.99 -3.79
N ILE A 188 -17.07 -39.99 -4.83
CA ILE A 188 -16.82 -41.20 -5.62
C ILE A 188 -16.21 -42.29 -4.73
N ALA A 189 -15.23 -41.94 -3.89
CA ALA A 189 -14.65 -42.89 -2.94
C ALA A 189 -15.68 -43.44 -1.95
N ALA A 190 -16.58 -42.58 -1.44
CA ALA A 190 -17.65 -42.99 -0.53
C ALA A 190 -18.68 -43.93 -1.20
N ILE A 191 -18.98 -43.71 -2.49
CA ILE A 191 -19.84 -44.62 -3.27
C ILE A 191 -19.16 -45.99 -3.39
N VAL A 192 -17.87 -46.02 -3.77
CA VAL A 192 -17.12 -47.27 -3.90
C VAL A 192 -17.02 -48.01 -2.57
N GLU A 193 -16.81 -47.30 -1.46
CA GLU A 193 -16.83 -47.89 -0.11
C GLU A 193 -18.19 -48.50 0.22
N SER A 194 -19.28 -47.77 -0.06
CA SER A 194 -20.65 -48.25 0.16
C SER A 194 -20.99 -49.47 -0.72
N GLU A 195 -20.54 -49.49 -1.98
CA GLU A 195 -20.68 -50.65 -2.87
C GLU A 195 -19.90 -51.86 -2.35
N ALA A 196 -18.67 -51.64 -1.86
CA ALA A 196 -17.88 -52.71 -1.26
C ALA A 196 -18.54 -53.27 0.02
N GLU A 197 -19.17 -52.42 0.84
CA GLU A 197 -19.97 -52.86 1.98
C GLU A 197 -21.21 -53.65 1.56
N LEU A 198 -21.94 -53.20 0.54
CA LEU A 198 -23.07 -53.92 -0.05
C LEU A 198 -22.63 -55.31 -0.51
N VAL A 199 -21.52 -55.41 -1.25
CA VAL A 199 -20.98 -56.69 -1.74
C VAL A 199 -20.59 -57.61 -0.58
N LYS A 200 -19.98 -57.09 0.50
CA LYS A 200 -19.68 -57.89 1.70
C LYS A 200 -20.94 -58.40 2.37
N ALA A 201 -21.97 -57.56 2.49
CA ALA A 201 -23.27 -57.96 3.05
C ALA A 201 -23.94 -59.04 2.17
N GLU A 202 -23.96 -58.86 0.85
CA GLU A 202 -24.48 -59.86 -0.08
C GLU A 202 -23.70 -61.18 -0.01
N ALA A 203 -22.37 -61.14 0.13
CA ALA A 203 -21.53 -62.32 0.25
C ALA A 203 -21.83 -63.16 1.52
N THR A 204 -22.29 -62.53 2.62
CA THR A 204 -22.74 -63.28 3.81
C THR A 204 -24.01 -64.11 3.58
N VAL A 205 -24.82 -63.80 2.56
CA VAL A 205 -26.05 -64.57 2.28
C VAL A 205 -25.72 -65.99 1.75
N PRO A 206 -24.89 -66.18 0.71
CA PRO A 206 -24.43 -67.52 0.32
C PRO A 206 -23.70 -68.29 1.43
N GLU A 207 -22.89 -67.61 2.24
CA GLU A 207 -22.16 -68.23 3.34
C GLU A 207 -23.11 -68.71 4.44
N SER A 208 -24.10 -67.90 4.83
CA SER A 208 -25.15 -68.29 5.77
C SER A 208 -26.05 -69.41 5.22
N ILE A 209 -26.34 -69.41 3.93
CA ILE A 209 -27.05 -70.53 3.26
C ILE A 209 -26.20 -71.81 3.31
N SER A 210 -24.89 -71.73 3.07
CA SER A 210 -23.96 -72.86 3.15
C SER A 210 -23.91 -73.44 4.56
N THR A 211 -23.82 -72.59 5.59
CA THR A 211 -23.86 -73.04 6.99
C THR A 211 -25.22 -73.61 7.41
N ALA A 212 -26.33 -73.09 6.88
CA ALA A 212 -27.67 -73.64 7.11
C ALA A 212 -27.86 -75.03 6.47
N LEU A 213 -27.30 -75.25 5.27
CA LEU A 213 -27.27 -76.56 4.60
C LEU A 213 -26.40 -77.56 5.38
N ASN A 214 -25.20 -77.16 5.82
CA ASN A 214 -24.29 -78.02 6.59
C ASN A 214 -24.82 -78.38 7.98
N SER A 215 -25.52 -77.46 8.65
CA SER A 215 -26.13 -77.69 9.97
C SER A 215 -27.49 -78.39 9.91
N GLY A 216 -27.97 -78.76 8.72
CA GLY A 216 -29.24 -79.47 8.51
C GLY A 216 -30.50 -78.63 8.77
N ARG A 217 -30.36 -77.32 8.94
CA ARG A 217 -31.49 -76.39 9.16
C ARG A 217 -32.22 -76.02 7.86
N LEU A 218 -31.60 -76.26 6.70
CA LEU A 218 -32.19 -76.07 5.38
C LEU A 218 -32.05 -77.38 4.57
N SER A 219 -33.14 -77.87 3.99
CA SER A 219 -33.11 -79.06 3.14
C SER A 219 -32.76 -78.69 1.68
N ILE A 220 -32.08 -79.60 0.98
CA ILE A 220 -31.70 -79.43 -0.43
C ILE A 220 -32.93 -79.17 -1.32
N MET A 221 -34.06 -79.82 -1.04
CA MET A 221 -35.32 -79.59 -1.78
C MET A 221 -35.92 -78.20 -1.56
N ASP A 222 -35.66 -77.58 -0.40
CA ASP A 222 -36.12 -76.23 -0.10
C ASP A 222 -35.24 -75.17 -0.76
N TYR A 223 -33.93 -75.41 -0.83
CA TYR A 223 -33.01 -74.57 -1.60
C TYR A 223 -33.36 -74.54 -3.10
N TYR A 224 -33.67 -75.70 -3.70
CA TYR A 224 -34.12 -75.75 -5.10
C TYR A 224 -35.46 -75.04 -5.33
N ARG A 225 -36.40 -75.12 -4.37
CA ARG A 225 -37.64 -74.34 -4.43
C ARG A 225 -37.39 -72.84 -4.41
N ILE A 226 -36.54 -72.35 -3.51
CA ILE A 226 -36.17 -70.93 -3.43
C ILE A 226 -35.52 -70.48 -4.74
N ARG A 227 -34.60 -71.27 -5.30
CA ARG A 227 -33.96 -70.99 -6.60
C ARG A 227 -34.95 -70.91 -7.75
N ASN A 228 -35.94 -71.80 -7.80
CA ASN A 228 -36.98 -71.76 -8.84
C ASN A 228 -37.89 -70.54 -8.70
N ILE A 229 -38.28 -70.16 -7.49
CA ILE A 229 -39.08 -68.95 -7.25
C ILE A 229 -38.29 -67.69 -7.62
N GLN A 230 -37.01 -67.62 -7.28
CA GLN A 230 -36.14 -66.51 -7.68
C GLN A 230 -35.97 -66.44 -9.21
N ALA A 231 -35.84 -67.58 -9.89
CA ALA A 231 -35.76 -67.63 -11.35
C ALA A 231 -37.07 -67.14 -12.00
N ASP A 232 -38.23 -67.57 -11.50
CA ASP A 232 -39.54 -67.11 -12.00
C ASP A 232 -39.71 -65.60 -11.75
N THR A 233 -39.29 -65.10 -10.58
CA THR A 233 -39.34 -63.68 -10.25
C THR A 233 -38.43 -62.85 -11.17
N LYS A 234 -37.18 -63.29 -11.40
CA LYS A 234 -36.25 -62.63 -12.35
C LYS A 234 -36.81 -62.59 -13.77
N MET A 235 -37.45 -63.68 -14.20
CA MET A 235 -38.13 -63.74 -15.49
C MET A 235 -39.25 -62.69 -15.56
N ARG A 236 -40.12 -62.63 -14.54
CA ARG A 236 -41.21 -61.64 -14.46
C ARG A 236 -40.71 -60.19 -14.40
N THR A 237 -39.67 -59.89 -13.64
CA THR A 237 -39.09 -58.53 -13.60
C THR A 237 -38.51 -58.15 -14.95
N SER A 238 -37.83 -59.07 -15.64
CA SER A 238 -37.28 -58.80 -16.98
C SER A 238 -38.37 -58.48 -18.00
N PHE A 239 -39.52 -59.18 -17.95
CA PHE A 239 -40.68 -58.86 -18.77
C PHE A 239 -41.29 -57.49 -18.41
N SER A 240 -41.35 -57.14 -17.13
CA SER A 240 -41.86 -55.84 -16.68
C SER A 240 -40.97 -54.68 -17.14
N THR A 241 -39.65 -54.81 -17.08
CA THR A 241 -38.70 -53.77 -17.52
C THR A 241 -38.74 -53.56 -19.03
N THR A 242 -38.91 -54.64 -19.82
CA THR A 242 -39.06 -54.52 -21.28
C THR A 242 -40.36 -53.84 -21.71
N VAL A 243 -41.42 -53.93 -20.91
CA VAL A 243 -42.70 -53.26 -21.21
C VAL A 243 -42.62 -51.76 -20.93
N THR A 244 -41.89 -51.34 -19.89
CA THR A 244 -41.71 -49.90 -19.58
C THR A 244 -40.84 -49.17 -20.61
N ASP A 245 -39.83 -49.83 -21.18
CA ASP A 245 -38.93 -49.23 -22.18
C ASP A 245 -39.65 -48.98 -23.52
N HIS A 246 -40.65 -49.80 -23.86
CA HIS A 246 -41.48 -49.58 -25.05
C HIS A 246 -42.47 -48.41 -24.92
N THR A 247 -42.80 -47.96 -23.71
CA THR A 247 -43.72 -46.83 -23.48
C THR A 247 -43.01 -45.48 -23.31
N ALA A 248 -41.68 -45.46 -23.17
CA ALA A 248 -40.91 -44.21 -22.98
C ALA A 248 -40.47 -43.55 -24.30
N TYR A 249 -40.63 -44.22 -25.45
CA TYR A 249 -40.26 -43.70 -26.77
C TYR A 249 -41.43 -43.11 -27.58
N GLU A 250 -42.66 -43.06 -27.05
CA GLU A 250 -43.83 -42.49 -27.75
C GLU A 250 -44.26 -41.08 -27.29
N ASP A 251 -43.72 -40.54 -26.19
CA ASP A 251 -44.06 -39.20 -25.68
C ASP A 251 -42.88 -38.20 -25.78
N GLY A 252 -42.39 -37.95 -27.00
CA GLY A 252 -41.23 -37.09 -27.25
C GLY A 252 -41.29 -36.20 -28.50
N ASP A 253 -42.43 -36.08 -29.17
CA ASP A 253 -42.64 -35.11 -30.27
C ASP A 253 -43.93 -34.30 -30.01
N ASN A 254 -43.77 -33.16 -29.33
CA ASN A 254 -44.53 -31.92 -29.51
C ASN A 254 -43.89 -30.75 -28.75
#